data_AF-A0A1G1D3L6-F1
#
_entry.id   AF-A0A1G1D3L6-F1
#
_cell.length_a   1.000
_cell.length_b   1.000
_cell.length_c   1.000
_cell.angle_alpha   90.00
_cell.angle_beta   90.00
_cell.angle_gamma   90.00
#
_symmetry.space_group_name_H-M   'P 1'
#
loop_
_entity.id
_entity.type
_entity.pdbx_description
1 polymer ?
#
loop_
_entity_poly.entity_id
_entity_poly.type
_entity_poly.pdbx_seq_one_letter_code
_entity_poly.pdbx_strand_id
1 'polypeptide(L)'
;AGHSCAAVSGAYKITAKALKALYDKDIPVRGNIKVTIKGGPTDLAYGPMSQVISFITGAATITGFRGLGGQFNRQNLLIFDEKNFEYNTFIFQRLDNGKKVKVVYDTSSLPQDPAMGELMGEVLSGTASKDEHEEFIKLWQGNVKRILLEDDKYPGLFKIEVT
;
A
#
# COMPACT_ATOMS: atom_id res chain seq x y z
N ALA A 1 -7.40 8.64 -0.51
CA ALA A 1 -7.92 7.28 -0.80
C ALA A 1 -9.37 7.30 -1.28
N GLY A 2 -10.33 7.77 -0.48
CA GLY A 2 -11.70 8.13 -0.91
C GLY A 2 -12.62 7.00 -1.42
N HIS A 3 -12.07 5.88 -1.88
CA HIS A 3 -12.83 4.75 -2.43
C HIS A 3 -12.19 3.41 -2.03
N SER A 4 -12.99 2.34 -2.11
CA SER A 4 -12.56 0.96 -1.83
C SER A 4 -11.92 0.35 -3.09
N CYS A 5 -10.60 0.09 -3.06
CA CYS A 5 -9.88 -0.53 -4.18
C CYS A 5 -8.67 -1.36 -3.72
N ALA A 6 -8.09 -2.10 -4.68
CA ALA A 6 -6.92 -2.95 -4.46
C ALA A 6 -5.69 -2.17 -3.98
N ALA A 7 -5.51 -0.91 -4.42
CA ALA A 7 -4.39 -0.08 -3.98
C ALA A 7 -4.51 0.30 -2.50
N VAL A 8 -5.70 0.75 -2.06
CA VAL A 8 -5.94 1.20 -0.69
C VAL A 8 -5.87 0.03 0.29
N SER A 9 -6.54 -1.09 -0.02
CA SER A 9 -6.45 -2.32 0.77
C SER A 9 -5.02 -2.88 0.81
N GLY A 10 -4.32 -2.86 -0.32
CA GLY A 10 -2.90 -3.21 -0.42
C GLY A 10 -2.05 -2.36 0.50
N ALA A 11 -2.21 -1.03 0.51
CA ALA A 11 -1.44 -0.13 1.37
C ALA A 11 -1.62 -0.40 2.87
N TYR A 12 -2.84 -0.73 3.32
CA TYR A 12 -3.08 -1.18 4.70
C TYR A 12 -2.26 -2.43 5.03
N LYS A 13 -2.28 -3.44 4.16
CA LYS A 13 -1.60 -4.72 4.38
C LYS A 13 -0.09 -4.67 4.21
N ILE A 14 0.41 -3.90 3.24
CA ILE A 14 1.83 -3.56 3.10
C ILE A 14 2.33 -3.00 4.42
N THR A 15 1.64 -1.98 4.94
CA THR A 15 2.03 -1.31 6.19
C THR A 15 1.99 -2.27 7.37
N ALA A 16 0.90 -3.03 7.52
CA ALA A 16 0.77 -3.99 8.63
C ALA A 16 1.88 -5.06 8.61
N LYS A 17 2.17 -5.64 7.44
CA LYS A 17 3.23 -6.64 7.26
C LYS A 17 4.62 -6.06 7.51
N ALA A 18 4.88 -4.88 6.97
CA ALA A 18 6.16 -4.20 7.17
C ALA A 18 6.40 -3.89 8.65
N LEU A 19 5.43 -3.30 9.34
CA LEU A 19 5.55 -2.99 10.77
C LEU A 19 5.73 -4.23 11.62
N LYS A 20 5.00 -5.32 11.32
CA LYS A 20 5.15 -6.60 12.03
C LYS A 20 6.56 -7.17 11.85
N ALA A 21 7.11 -7.17 10.64
CA ALA A 21 8.47 -7.65 10.41
C ALA A 21 9.55 -6.71 10.99
N LEU A 22 9.27 -5.41 11.02
CA LEU A 22 10.22 -4.38 11.44
C LEU A 22 10.36 -4.32 12.96
N TYR A 23 9.26 -4.44 13.70
CA TYR A 23 9.22 -4.35 15.16
C TYR A 23 9.01 -5.68 15.89
N ASP A 24 8.58 -6.73 15.20
CA ASP A 24 8.22 -8.04 15.76
C ASP A 24 7.22 -7.95 16.92
N LYS A 25 7.71 -7.92 18.17
CA LYS A 25 6.92 -7.83 19.41
C LYS A 25 6.88 -6.40 19.98
N ASP A 26 7.76 -5.52 19.51
CA ASP A 26 7.82 -4.12 19.94
C ASP A 26 6.64 -3.32 19.38
N ILE A 27 6.27 -2.25 20.07
CA ILE A 27 5.28 -1.30 19.58
C ILE A 27 5.95 -0.34 18.56
N PRO A 28 5.41 -0.20 17.34
CA PRO A 28 5.94 0.76 16.38
C PRO A 28 5.89 2.21 16.87
N VAL A 29 6.99 2.94 16.70
CA VAL A 29 7.10 4.34 17.16
C VAL A 29 7.00 5.29 15.97
N ARG A 30 5.93 6.10 15.93
CA ARG A 30 5.76 7.13 14.90
C ARG A 30 6.88 8.17 15.00
N GLY A 31 7.52 8.46 13.86
CA GLY A 31 8.72 9.32 13.78
C GLY A 31 10.06 8.56 13.86
N ASN A 32 10.03 7.25 14.15
CA ASN A 32 11.19 6.37 14.05
C ASN A 32 11.12 5.45 12.80
N ILE A 33 10.20 5.75 11.88
CA ILE A 33 9.91 4.94 10.70
C ILE A 33 10.07 5.82 9.48
N LYS A 34 11.00 5.46 8.61
CA LYS A 34 11.14 6.00 7.28
C LYS A 34 10.51 5.04 6.29
N VAL A 35 9.82 5.57 5.29
CA VAL A 35 9.19 4.84 4.20
C VAL A 35 9.73 5.36 2.88
N THR A 36 10.25 4.47 2.05
CA THR A 36 10.62 4.76 0.66
C THR A 36 9.70 3.98 -0.27
N ILE A 37 9.08 4.68 -1.21
CA ILE A 37 8.28 4.11 -2.31
C ILE A 37 9.15 4.16 -3.56
N LYS A 38 9.34 3.01 -4.24
CA LYS A 38 10.23 2.90 -5.39
C LYS A 38 9.54 3.32 -6.69
N GLY A 39 9.31 4.63 -6.80
CA GLY A 39 8.72 5.32 -7.94
C GLY A 39 8.12 6.66 -7.51
N GLY A 40 7.50 7.35 -8.44
CA GLY A 40 6.89 8.67 -8.25
C GLY A 40 5.47 8.64 -7.70
N PRO A 41 4.99 9.78 -7.16
CA PRO A 41 3.64 9.89 -6.60
C PRO A 41 2.53 9.69 -7.64
N THR A 42 2.82 9.90 -8.93
CA THR A 42 1.90 9.71 -10.06
C THR A 42 2.01 8.32 -10.70
N ASP A 43 2.98 7.50 -10.28
CA ASP A 43 3.13 6.15 -10.82
C ASP A 43 2.11 5.22 -10.17
N LEU A 44 1.47 4.39 -10.99
CA LEU A 44 0.46 3.43 -10.55
C LEU A 44 -0.57 4.10 -9.62
N ALA A 45 -0.73 3.58 -8.40
CA ALA A 45 -1.55 4.17 -7.35
C ALA A 45 -0.72 4.63 -6.14
N TYR A 46 0.57 4.94 -6.33
CA TYR A 46 1.50 5.24 -5.24
C TYR A 46 1.10 6.48 -4.44
N GLY A 47 0.54 7.51 -5.08
CA GLY A 47 -0.02 8.68 -4.39
C GLY A 47 -1.08 8.28 -3.35
N PRO A 48 -2.21 7.69 -3.74
CA PRO A 48 -3.22 7.19 -2.81
C PRO A 48 -2.69 6.21 -1.75
N MET A 49 -1.78 5.30 -2.13
CA MET A 49 -1.18 4.34 -1.19
C MET A 49 -0.32 5.05 -0.14
N SER A 50 0.48 6.04 -0.55
CA SER A 50 1.34 6.82 0.34
C SER A 50 0.54 7.54 1.43
N GLN A 51 -0.68 8.02 1.11
CA GLN A 51 -1.54 8.68 2.09
C GLN A 51 -1.96 7.72 3.22
N VAL A 52 -2.31 6.48 2.87
CA VAL A 52 -2.66 5.43 3.84
C VAL A 52 -1.45 5.07 4.70
N ILE A 53 -0.31 4.80 4.05
CA ILE A 53 0.94 4.47 4.74
C ILE A 53 1.35 5.60 5.70
N SER A 54 1.25 6.86 5.25
CA SER A 54 1.55 8.04 6.04
C SER A 54 0.63 8.18 7.24
N PHE A 55 -0.66 7.95 7.07
CA PHE A 55 -1.63 8.03 8.17
C PHE A 55 -1.34 7.01 9.29
N ILE A 56 -0.90 5.81 8.92
CA ILE A 56 -0.60 4.73 9.87
C ILE A 56 0.76 4.95 10.56
N THR A 57 1.82 5.22 9.78
CA THR A 57 3.20 5.31 10.28
C THR A 57 3.55 6.69 10.84
N GLY A 58 2.80 7.73 10.45
CA GLY A 58 3.16 9.12 10.65
C GLY A 58 4.27 9.61 9.71
N ALA A 59 4.93 8.76 8.94
CA ALA A 59 5.97 9.17 7.99
C ALA A 59 5.33 9.99 6.87
N ALA A 60 5.79 11.21 6.66
CA ALA A 60 5.24 12.10 5.66
C ALA A 60 6.36 12.76 4.84
N THR A 61 5.97 13.37 3.72
CA THR A 61 6.86 14.19 2.91
C THR A 61 7.13 15.53 3.62
N ILE A 62 7.19 16.63 2.89
CA ILE A 62 7.35 17.98 3.43
C ILE A 62 6.20 18.40 4.37
N THR A 63 5.06 17.71 4.34
CA THR A 63 3.86 18.03 5.13
C THR A 63 3.88 17.42 6.54
N GLY A 64 4.90 16.65 6.89
CA GLY A 64 4.98 15.98 8.19
C GLY A 64 5.18 16.94 9.36
N PHE A 65 4.80 16.47 10.54
CA PHE A 65 5.06 17.17 11.80
C PHE A 65 6.57 17.30 12.04
N ARG A 66 7.05 18.52 12.31
CA ARG A 66 8.48 18.82 12.52
C ARG A 66 9.06 18.28 13.83
N GLY A 67 8.21 17.71 14.67
CA GLY A 67 8.60 17.31 16.02
C GLY A 67 8.33 18.39 17.06
N LEU A 68 8.55 18.03 18.32
CA LEU A 68 8.52 18.92 19.47
C LEU A 68 9.78 18.70 20.30
N GLY A 69 10.54 19.77 20.57
CA GLY A 69 11.79 19.67 21.32
C GLY A 69 12.83 18.73 20.69
N GLY A 70 12.84 18.62 19.35
CA GLY A 70 13.74 17.73 18.60
C GLY A 70 13.28 16.26 18.53
N GLN A 71 12.12 15.91 19.10
CA GLN A 71 11.60 14.54 19.12
C GLN A 71 10.39 14.37 18.22
N PHE A 72 10.11 13.12 17.81
CA PHE A 72 8.92 12.72 17.03
C PHE A 72 8.77 13.42 15.67
N ASN A 73 9.88 13.86 15.05
CA ASN A 73 9.85 14.37 13.69
C ASN A 73 9.29 13.30 12.74
N ARG A 74 8.38 13.73 11.88
CA ARG A 74 7.64 12.94 10.90
C ARG A 74 7.74 13.53 9.50
N GLN A 75 8.33 14.72 9.38
CA GLN A 75 8.61 15.40 8.12
C GLN A 75 9.78 14.73 7.41
N ASN A 76 9.67 14.62 6.08
CA ASN A 76 10.68 14.06 5.18
C ASN A 76 11.05 12.60 5.48
N LEU A 77 10.12 11.84 6.09
CA LEU A 77 10.27 10.41 6.35
C LEU A 77 9.54 9.54 5.33
N LEU A 78 8.66 10.10 4.50
CA LEU A 78 8.11 9.41 3.33
C LEU A 78 8.79 9.96 2.07
N ILE A 79 9.44 9.09 1.32
CA ILE A 79 10.22 9.43 0.14
C ILE A 79 9.70 8.66 -1.08
N PHE A 80 9.55 9.37 -2.19
CA PHE A 80 9.37 8.77 -3.52
C PHE A 80 10.74 8.72 -4.20
N ASP A 81 11.21 7.52 -4.52
CA ASP A 81 12.49 7.29 -5.21
C ASP A 81 12.25 7.13 -6.72
N GLU A 82 11.97 8.26 -7.37
CA GLU A 82 11.64 8.36 -8.81
C GLU A 82 12.79 7.90 -9.72
N LYS A 83 14.04 7.99 -9.25
CA LYS A 83 15.22 7.66 -10.06
C LYS A 83 15.47 6.16 -10.17
N ASN A 84 14.95 5.38 -9.23
CA ASN A 84 15.22 3.96 -9.12
C ASN A 84 13.88 3.22 -8.95
N PHE A 85 13.04 3.28 -9.98
CA PHE A 85 11.73 2.63 -9.99
C PHE A 85 11.84 1.11 -9.79
N GLU A 86 11.00 0.57 -8.91
CA GLU A 86 10.76 -0.87 -8.77
C GLU A 86 9.25 -1.10 -8.63
N TYR A 87 8.72 -2.07 -9.37
CA TYR A 87 7.28 -2.32 -9.43
C TYR A 87 6.69 -2.69 -8.06
N ASN A 88 5.74 -1.89 -7.59
CA ASN A 88 5.01 -2.03 -6.33
C ASN A 88 5.91 -2.35 -5.12
N THR A 89 7.09 -1.72 -5.05
CA THR A 89 8.06 -1.93 -3.96
C THR A 89 8.04 -0.80 -2.94
N PHE A 90 7.94 -1.18 -1.67
CA PHE A 90 7.89 -0.29 -0.50
C PHE A 90 8.93 -0.73 0.51
N ILE A 91 9.76 0.20 0.98
CA ILE A 91 10.82 -0.07 1.96
C ILE A 91 10.52 0.71 3.23
N PHE A 92 10.39 -0.01 4.34
CA PHE A 92 10.24 0.55 5.67
C PHE A 92 11.55 0.40 6.41
N GLN A 93 12.03 1.47 7.03
CA GLN A 93 13.30 1.51 7.75
C GLN A 93 13.08 2.06 9.16
N ARG A 94 13.63 1.36 10.15
CA ARG A 94 13.79 1.89 11.51
C ARG A 94 14.98 2.83 11.56
N LEU A 95 14.80 4.02 12.13
CA LEU A 95 15.87 5.02 12.19
C LEU A 95 16.85 4.75 13.32
N ASP A 96 16.40 4.14 14.42
CA ASP A 96 17.20 3.83 15.60
C ASP A 96 18.27 2.74 15.39
N ASN A 97 17.95 1.71 14.59
CA ASN A 97 18.82 0.55 14.39
C ASN A 97 19.12 0.25 12.91
N GLY A 98 18.54 1.00 11.98
CA GLY A 98 18.78 0.84 10.55
C GLY A 98 18.11 -0.36 9.89
N LYS A 99 17.42 -1.23 10.65
CA LYS A 99 16.71 -2.41 10.12
C LYS A 99 15.71 -1.99 9.06
N LYS A 100 15.66 -2.74 7.96
CA LYS A 100 14.78 -2.49 6.82
C LYS A 100 13.90 -3.69 6.53
N VAL A 101 12.70 -3.39 6.04
CA VAL A 101 11.78 -4.36 5.48
C VAL A 101 11.33 -3.86 4.12
N LYS A 102 11.63 -4.63 3.09
CA LYS A 102 11.12 -4.43 1.73
C LYS A 102 9.86 -5.28 1.56
N VAL A 103 8.81 -4.67 1.04
CA VAL A 103 7.56 -5.34 0.68
C VAL A 103 7.28 -5.08 -0.80
N VAL A 104 7.11 -6.16 -1.57
CA VAL A 104 6.63 -6.11 -2.96
C VAL A 104 5.18 -6.59 -2.98
N TYR A 105 4.30 -5.80 -3.59
CA TYR A 105 2.87 -6.08 -3.69
C TYR A 105 2.48 -6.48 -5.12
N ASP A 106 1.91 -7.68 -5.29
CA ASP A 106 1.65 -8.25 -6.61
C ASP A 106 0.25 -8.87 -6.70
N THR A 107 -0.69 -8.10 -7.27
CA THR A 107 -2.09 -8.50 -7.43
C THR A 107 -2.30 -9.58 -8.50
N SER A 108 -1.29 -9.90 -9.31
CA SER A 108 -1.39 -10.99 -10.30
C SER A 108 -1.52 -12.37 -9.65
N SER A 109 -1.16 -12.49 -8.37
CA SER A 109 -1.34 -13.68 -7.54
C SER A 109 -2.80 -13.97 -7.17
N LEU A 110 -3.71 -13.01 -7.35
CA LEU A 110 -5.13 -13.20 -7.09
C LEU A 110 -5.80 -13.93 -8.26
N PRO A 111 -6.84 -14.75 -7.99
CA PRO A 111 -7.68 -15.31 -9.05
C PRO A 111 -8.23 -14.20 -9.94
N GLN A 112 -8.00 -14.33 -11.24
CA GLN A 112 -8.52 -13.40 -12.25
C GLN A 112 -9.85 -13.92 -12.76
N ASP A 113 -10.89 -13.10 -12.67
CA ASP A 113 -12.16 -13.37 -13.33
C ASP A 113 -12.10 -12.78 -14.75
N PRO A 114 -12.30 -13.59 -15.82
CA PRO A 114 -12.26 -13.09 -17.19
C PRO A 114 -13.24 -11.94 -17.45
N ALA A 115 -14.38 -11.92 -16.75
CA ALA A 115 -15.39 -10.88 -16.93
C ALA A 115 -14.97 -9.52 -16.38
N MET A 116 -14.00 -9.47 -15.46
CA MET A 116 -13.58 -8.23 -14.79
C MET A 116 -13.16 -7.14 -15.79
N GLY A 117 -12.40 -7.51 -16.82
CA GLY A 117 -11.88 -6.54 -17.79
C GLY A 117 -12.97 -5.90 -18.64
N GLU A 118 -13.89 -6.73 -19.15
CA GLU A 118 -15.04 -6.30 -19.94
C GLU A 118 -15.99 -5.43 -19.10
N LEU A 119 -16.41 -5.94 -17.95
CA LEU A 119 -17.29 -5.22 -17.02
C LEU A 119 -16.70 -3.88 -16.57
N MET A 120 -15.39 -3.82 -16.29
CA MET A 120 -14.73 -2.56 -15.97
C MET A 120 -14.83 -1.55 -17.13
N GLY A 121 -14.63 -2.01 -18.36
CA GLY A 121 -14.78 -1.18 -19.54
C GLY A 121 -16.19 -0.59 -19.65
N GLU A 122 -17.20 -1.44 -19.53
CA GLU A 122 -18.62 -1.05 -19.64
C GLU A 122 -19.08 -0.12 -18.52
N VAL A 123 -18.62 -0.36 -17.28
CA VAL A 123 -18.92 0.52 -16.15
C VAL A 123 -18.29 1.90 -16.34
N LEU A 124 -17.05 1.98 -16.84
CA LEU A 124 -16.35 3.24 -17.09
C LEU A 124 -16.94 4.02 -18.28
N SER A 125 -17.43 3.34 -19.31
CA SER A 125 -18.13 3.97 -20.43
C SER A 125 -19.58 4.34 -20.11
N GLY A 126 -20.12 3.87 -18.97
CA GLY A 126 -21.52 4.05 -18.60
C GLY A 126 -22.50 3.25 -19.45
N THR A 127 -22.03 2.17 -20.09
CA THR A 127 -22.84 1.29 -20.95
C THR A 127 -23.28 0.01 -20.26
N ALA A 128 -22.72 -0.29 -19.08
CA ALA A 128 -23.13 -1.43 -18.28
C ALA A 128 -24.61 -1.34 -17.89
N SER A 129 -25.32 -2.45 -18.05
CA SER A 129 -26.61 -2.71 -17.44
C SER A 129 -26.51 -2.74 -15.91
N LYS A 130 -27.66 -2.75 -15.24
CA LYS A 130 -27.74 -2.85 -13.78
C LYS A 130 -27.05 -4.11 -13.26
N ASP A 131 -27.27 -5.25 -13.93
CA ASP A 131 -26.75 -6.54 -13.50
C ASP A 131 -25.23 -6.63 -13.72
N GLU A 132 -24.73 -6.11 -14.84
CA GLU A 132 -23.28 -5.98 -15.11
C GLU A 132 -22.59 -5.09 -14.07
N HIS A 133 -23.22 -3.97 -13.71
CA HIS A 133 -22.70 -3.08 -12.69
C HIS A 133 -22.66 -3.74 -11.30
N GLU A 134 -23.69 -4.52 -10.94
CA GLU A 134 -23.72 -5.30 -9.69
C GLU A 134 -22.65 -6.40 -9.67
N GLU A 135 -22.46 -7.13 -10.78
CA GLU A 135 -21.42 -8.15 -10.87
C GLU A 135 -20.01 -7.54 -10.82
N PHE A 136 -19.79 -6.40 -11.48
CA PHE A 136 -18.54 -5.65 -11.37
C PHE A 136 -18.22 -5.29 -9.91
N ILE A 137 -19.19 -4.74 -9.17
CA ILE A 137 -19.01 -4.40 -7.76
C ILE A 137 -18.65 -5.64 -6.95
N LYS A 138 -19.34 -6.77 -7.17
CA LYS A 138 -19.08 -8.03 -6.48
C LYS A 138 -17.67 -8.54 -6.74
N LEU A 139 -17.23 -8.56 -8.00
CA LEU A 139 -15.88 -8.99 -8.36
C LEU A 139 -14.82 -8.03 -7.77
N TRP A 140 -15.04 -6.72 -7.88
CA TRP A 140 -14.12 -5.69 -7.42
C TRP A 140 -13.94 -5.74 -5.89
N GLN A 141 -15.05 -5.75 -5.14
CA GLN A 141 -15.00 -5.88 -3.68
C GLN A 141 -14.51 -7.27 -3.26
N GLY A 142 -14.73 -8.31 -4.06
CA GLY A 142 -14.11 -9.62 -3.87
C GLY A 142 -12.59 -9.53 -3.82
N ASN A 143 -11.96 -8.81 -4.75
CA ASN A 143 -10.51 -8.58 -4.73
C ASN A 143 -10.07 -7.77 -3.51
N VAL A 144 -10.79 -6.71 -3.16
CA VAL A 144 -10.51 -5.93 -1.95
C VAL A 144 -10.54 -6.80 -0.70
N LYS A 145 -11.56 -7.66 -0.56
CA LYS A 145 -11.69 -8.60 0.55
C LYS A 145 -10.50 -9.58 0.61
N ARG A 146 -10.14 -10.17 -0.53
CA ARG A 146 -9.00 -11.09 -0.64
C ARG A 146 -7.71 -10.43 -0.20
N ILE A 147 -7.47 -9.20 -0.65
CA ILE A 147 -6.27 -8.44 -0.29
C ILE A 147 -6.27 -8.09 1.20
N LEU A 148 -7.37 -7.57 1.74
CA LEU A 148 -7.39 -6.99 3.07
C LEU A 148 -7.55 -8.03 4.19
N LEU A 149 -8.33 -9.09 3.94
CA LEU A 149 -8.79 -10.01 4.98
C LEU A 149 -8.35 -11.46 4.76
N GLU A 150 -7.91 -11.83 3.55
CA GLU A 150 -7.60 -13.23 3.20
C GLU A 150 -6.24 -13.37 2.48
N ASP A 151 -5.34 -12.41 2.69
CA ASP A 151 -4.04 -12.33 2.00
C ASP A 151 -3.14 -13.53 2.25
N ASP A 152 -3.31 -14.18 3.39
CA ASP A 152 -2.63 -15.41 3.79
C ASP A 152 -2.96 -16.60 2.87
N LYS A 153 -4.10 -16.57 2.19
CA LYS A 153 -4.51 -17.60 1.21
C LYS A 153 -3.87 -17.42 -0.17
N TYR A 154 -3.18 -16.31 -0.42
CA TYR A 154 -2.63 -15.95 -1.73
C TYR A 154 -1.10 -15.76 -1.66
N PRO A 155 -0.32 -16.87 -1.69
CA PRO A 155 1.13 -16.80 -1.75
C PRO A 155 1.60 -15.94 -2.92
N GLY A 156 2.58 -15.07 -2.67
CA GLY A 156 3.11 -14.16 -3.69
C GLY A 156 2.44 -12.80 -3.74
N LEU A 157 1.24 -12.62 -3.14
CA LEU A 157 0.56 -11.32 -3.05
C LEU A 157 1.42 -10.26 -2.35
N PHE A 158 2.13 -10.69 -1.29
CA PHE A 158 3.11 -9.87 -0.60
C PHE A 158 4.41 -10.65 -0.43
N LYS A 159 5.50 -10.15 -1.02
CA LYS A 159 6.85 -10.69 -0.80
C LYS A 159 7.57 -9.77 0.19
N ILE A 160 8.05 -10.34 1.29
CA ILE A 160 8.69 -9.59 2.38
C ILE A 160 10.16 -10.01 2.47
N GLU A 161 11.05 -9.03 2.49
CA GLU A 161 12.48 -9.22 2.68
C GLU A 161 12.97 -8.33 3.81
N VAL A 162 13.73 -8.90 4.76
CA VAL A 162 14.29 -8.18 5.91
C VAL A 162 15.79 -8.07 5.73
N THR A 163 16.33 -6.87 5.91
CA THR A 163 17.76 -6.57 5.77
C THR A 163 18.23 -5.64 6.87
#